data_AF-A0A7R9Q7H0-F1
#
_entry.id   AF-A0A7R9Q7H0-F1
#
_cell.length_a   1.000
_cell.length_b   1.000
_cell.length_c   1.000
_cell.angle_alpha   90.00
_cell.angle_beta   90.00
_cell.angle_gamma   90.00
#
_symmetry.space_group_name_H-M   'P 1'
#
loop_
_entity.id
_entity.type
_entity.pdbx_description
1 polymer ?
#
loop_
_entity_poly.entity_id
_entity_poly.type
_entity_poly.pdbx_seq_one_letter_code
_entity_poly.pdbx_strand_id
1 'polypeptide(L)'
;GHVVTESESGDDCIQCPFHGWRFGGDGQCKRIPNLKESELKALKARVKRWRVMEQNDMIYVWHHSSDAEPDHCLPDLSKKYNIPNLTVLSKYTYKLYTSSQQVMENPIDIEHNDYVHAHFIKGVLRTKFIVTGDGTENSPMVILIELYLFKRKITTMHLEHRVCTPAYGEYHVKYIGIPGVTPAILLVSGISLAPERMLFNTRFLGTSTLWNQIIWDDGPIWSNMNCPSQPIFTKNDTVIARTRRMLTKFYD
;
A
#
# COMPACT_ATOMS: atom_id res chain seq x y z
N GLY A 1 20.39 0.08 -18.98
CA GLY A 1 20.32 -1.02 -19.96
C GLY A 1 18.90 -1.53 -19.99
N HIS A 2 18.26 -1.56 -21.15
CA HIS A 2 16.90 -2.06 -21.27
C HIS A 2 16.91 -3.60 -21.18
N VAL A 3 16.09 -4.15 -20.28
CA VAL A 3 15.79 -5.58 -20.26
C VAL A 3 14.78 -5.81 -21.37
N VAL A 4 15.11 -6.67 -22.33
CA VAL A 4 14.17 -7.04 -23.40
C VAL A 4 13.30 -8.18 -22.87
N THR A 5 11.99 -7.96 -22.85
CA THR A 5 10.97 -8.92 -22.41
C THR A 5 10.37 -9.73 -23.55
N GLU A 6 10.52 -9.27 -24.79
CA GLU A 6 10.06 -9.99 -25.98
C GLU A 6 11.25 -10.68 -26.64
N SER A 7 11.28 -12.01 -26.57
CA SER A 7 12.11 -12.78 -27.48
C SER A 7 11.31 -13.01 -28.77
N GLU A 8 11.91 -12.81 -29.95
CA GLU A 8 11.37 -13.20 -31.27
C GLU A 8 10.96 -14.70 -31.34
N SER A 9 11.31 -15.47 -30.32
CA SER A 9 11.12 -16.92 -30.19
C SER A 9 9.90 -17.33 -29.34
N GLY A 10 9.12 -16.40 -28.76
CA GLY A 10 7.90 -16.74 -28.03
C GLY A 10 8.09 -17.40 -26.66
N ASP A 11 9.31 -17.44 -26.13
CA ASP A 11 9.58 -17.89 -24.75
C ASP A 11 9.43 -16.72 -23.76
N ASP A 12 8.66 -16.93 -22.67
CA ASP A 12 8.50 -16.05 -21.51
C ASP A 12 9.81 -15.95 -20.69
N CYS A 13 10.80 -15.28 -21.24
CA CYS A 13 12.11 -15.08 -20.62
C CYS A 13 12.56 -13.62 -20.69
N ILE A 14 13.21 -13.16 -19.63
CA ILE A 14 13.99 -11.93 -19.68
C ILE A 14 15.36 -12.22 -20.30
N GLN A 15 15.83 -11.34 -21.18
CA GLN A 15 17.16 -11.44 -21.77
C GLN A 15 18.10 -10.39 -21.19
N CYS A 16 19.27 -10.84 -20.69
CA CYS A 16 20.37 -9.96 -20.30
C CYS A 16 20.89 -9.20 -21.54
N PRO A 17 20.89 -7.85 -21.54
CA PRO A 17 21.28 -7.07 -22.71
C PRO A 17 22.79 -7.10 -22.98
N PHE A 18 23.60 -7.53 -22.02
CA PHE A 18 25.06 -7.54 -22.17
C PHE A 18 25.54 -8.82 -22.88
N HIS A 19 25.06 -9.98 -22.45
CA HIS A 19 25.59 -11.27 -22.91
C HIS A 19 24.52 -12.21 -23.49
N GLY A 20 23.27 -11.76 -23.60
CA GLY A 20 22.18 -12.54 -24.20
C GLY A 20 21.68 -13.74 -23.39
N TRP A 21 22.10 -13.88 -22.12
CA TRP A 21 21.58 -14.93 -21.23
C TRP A 21 20.09 -14.74 -21.02
N ARG A 22 19.31 -15.83 -21.04
CA ARG A 22 17.87 -15.80 -20.83
C ARG A 22 17.48 -16.51 -19.55
N PHE A 23 16.60 -15.88 -18.78
CA PHE A 23 16.06 -16.43 -17.53
C PHE A 23 14.54 -16.46 -17.58
N GLY A 24 13.95 -17.59 -17.20
CA GLY A 24 12.50 -17.73 -17.06
C GLY A 24 11.99 -17.17 -15.74
N GLY A 25 10.66 -17.03 -15.61
CA GLY A 25 10.00 -16.59 -14.37
C GLY A 25 10.24 -17.50 -13.16
N ASP A 26 10.64 -18.76 -13.40
CA ASP A 26 11.08 -19.72 -12.38
C ASP A 26 12.52 -19.49 -11.88
N GLY A 27 13.20 -18.46 -12.41
CA GLY A 27 14.59 -18.11 -12.13
C GLY A 27 15.62 -19.00 -12.83
N GLN A 28 15.21 -20.00 -13.61
CA GLN A 28 16.17 -20.87 -14.31
C GLN A 28 16.79 -20.16 -15.51
N CYS A 29 18.11 -20.32 -15.69
CA CYS A 29 18.76 -19.93 -16.93
C CYS A 29 18.32 -20.89 -18.05
N LYS A 30 17.57 -20.37 -19.02
CA LYS A 30 17.00 -21.14 -20.14
C LYS A 30 17.89 -21.10 -21.38
N ARG A 31 18.78 -20.10 -21.50
CA ARG A 31 19.68 -19.98 -22.64
C ARG A 31 20.95 -19.22 -22.28
N ILE A 32 22.08 -19.74 -22.75
CA ILE A 32 23.36 -19.02 -22.84
C ILE A 32 23.81 -19.15 -24.31
N PRO A 33 23.96 -18.06 -25.07
CA PRO A 33 24.15 -18.14 -26.53
C PRO A 33 25.26 -19.07 -27.01
N ASN A 34 26.32 -19.21 -26.23
CA ASN A 34 27.52 -19.97 -26.61
C ASN A 34 27.58 -21.39 -26.01
N LEU A 35 26.50 -21.88 -25.40
CA LEU A 35 26.44 -23.23 -24.81
C LEU A 35 25.41 -24.10 -25.51
N LYS A 36 25.73 -25.40 -25.62
CA LYS A 36 24.77 -26.43 -25.98
C LYS A 36 23.83 -26.72 -24.81
N GLU A 37 22.66 -27.27 -25.08
CA GLU A 37 21.65 -27.56 -24.06
C GLU A 37 22.16 -28.50 -22.96
N SER A 38 23.01 -29.48 -23.31
CA SER A 38 23.64 -30.38 -22.34
C SER A 38 24.54 -29.65 -21.34
N GLU A 39 25.29 -28.66 -21.81
CA GLU A 39 26.19 -27.84 -20.99
C GLU A 39 25.38 -26.90 -20.09
N LEU A 40 24.32 -26.29 -20.64
CA LEU A 40 23.39 -25.46 -19.87
C LEU A 40 22.73 -26.24 -18.73
N LYS A 41 22.21 -27.45 -19.00
CA LYS A 41 21.58 -28.30 -17.99
C LYS A 41 22.56 -28.71 -16.89
N ALA A 42 23.84 -28.92 -17.23
CA ALA A 42 24.88 -29.26 -16.26
C ALA A 42 25.20 -28.10 -15.30
N LEU A 43 25.14 -26.84 -15.77
CA LEU A 43 25.40 -25.66 -14.93
C LEU A 43 24.37 -25.44 -13.82
N LYS A 44 23.11 -25.85 -14.04
CA LYS A 44 21.98 -25.61 -13.12
C LYS A 44 21.88 -24.14 -12.66
N ALA A 45 22.28 -23.20 -13.52
CA ALA A 45 22.35 -21.78 -13.20
C ALA A 45 20.95 -21.20 -12.93
N ARG A 46 20.81 -20.50 -11.81
CA ARG A 46 19.56 -19.89 -11.35
C ARG A 46 19.79 -18.51 -10.76
N VAL A 47 18.79 -17.65 -10.89
CA VAL A 47 18.69 -16.37 -10.18
C VAL A 47 17.62 -16.44 -9.10
N LYS A 48 17.67 -15.51 -8.13
CA LYS A 48 16.58 -15.35 -7.16
C LYS A 48 15.29 -15.04 -7.92
N ARG A 49 14.25 -15.83 -7.65
CA ARG A 49 12.88 -15.54 -8.06
C ARG A 49 12.12 -14.92 -6.90
N TRP A 50 11.08 -14.18 -7.22
CA TRP A 50 10.14 -13.63 -6.25
C TRP A 50 8.78 -14.27 -6.48
N ARG A 51 8.08 -14.61 -5.39
CA ARG A 51 6.68 -15.04 -5.51
C ARG A 51 5.85 -13.77 -5.75
N VAL A 52 5.03 -13.80 -6.78
CA VAL A 52 4.22 -12.67 -7.21
C VAL A 52 2.74 -13.03 -7.16
N MET A 53 1.91 -12.03 -6.89
CA MET A 53 0.46 -12.14 -6.96
C MET A 53 -0.08 -10.95 -7.74
N GLU A 54 -0.95 -11.22 -8.70
CA GLU A 54 -1.66 -10.19 -9.46
C GLU A 54 -3.11 -10.15 -8.98
N GLN A 55 -3.49 -9.03 -8.36
CA GLN A 55 -4.84 -8.85 -7.84
C GLN A 55 -5.14 -7.36 -7.71
N ASN A 56 -6.43 -6.98 -7.79
CA ASN A 56 -6.87 -5.59 -7.60
C ASN A 56 -6.16 -4.60 -8.54
N ASP A 57 -5.87 -5.02 -9.78
CA ASP A 57 -5.13 -4.24 -10.79
C ASP A 57 -3.73 -3.80 -10.32
N MET A 58 -3.07 -4.65 -9.52
CA MET A 58 -1.72 -4.47 -9.02
C MET A 58 -0.93 -5.78 -9.01
N ILE A 59 0.39 -5.62 -9.01
CA ILE A 59 1.36 -6.69 -8.83
C ILE A 59 1.97 -6.57 -7.43
N TYR A 60 1.87 -7.63 -6.64
CA TYR A 60 2.44 -7.74 -5.31
C TYR A 60 3.62 -8.71 -5.32
N VAL A 61 4.59 -8.45 -4.46
CA VAL A 61 5.78 -9.30 -4.28
C VAL A 61 5.81 -9.77 -2.83
N TRP A 62 5.93 -11.07 -2.64
CA TRP A 62 6.14 -11.66 -1.31
C TRP A 62 7.61 -11.57 -0.90
N HIS A 63 7.85 -11.12 0.33
CA HIS A 63 9.17 -11.08 0.94
C HIS A 63 9.12 -11.68 2.34
N HIS A 64 10.03 -12.62 2.59
CA HIS A 64 10.31 -13.16 3.91
C HIS A 64 11.83 -13.32 4.05
N SER A 65 12.40 -12.96 5.20
CA SER A 65 13.85 -13.02 5.46
C SER A 65 14.42 -14.43 5.22
N SER A 66 13.68 -15.45 5.68
CA SER A 66 13.98 -16.88 5.49
C SER A 66 13.38 -17.53 4.23
N ASP A 67 12.84 -16.76 3.28
CA ASP A 67 12.15 -17.26 2.08
C ASP A 67 10.99 -18.24 2.35
N ALA A 68 10.31 -18.08 3.50
CA ALA A 68 9.13 -18.86 3.85
C ALA A 68 7.97 -18.62 2.86
N GLU A 69 7.03 -19.55 2.79
CA GLU A 69 5.84 -19.41 1.94
C GLU A 69 4.93 -18.28 2.44
N PRO A 70 4.16 -17.63 1.54
CA PRO A 70 3.15 -16.66 1.93
C PRO A 70 2.15 -17.26 2.91
N ASP A 71 2.01 -16.63 4.07
CA ASP A 71 1.04 -16.96 5.11
C ASP A 71 -0.16 -16.00 5.13
N HIS A 72 -0.12 -14.96 4.29
CA HIS A 72 -1.14 -13.95 4.14
C HIS A 72 -1.47 -13.72 2.66
N CYS A 73 -2.75 -13.82 2.31
CA CYS A 73 -3.27 -13.44 1.00
C CYS A 73 -4.05 -12.13 1.12
N LEU A 74 -3.84 -11.21 0.19
CA LEU A 74 -4.68 -10.01 0.14
C LEU A 74 -6.08 -10.39 -0.35
N PRO A 75 -7.15 -9.74 0.15
CA PRO A 75 -8.50 -10.03 -0.31
C PRO A 75 -8.74 -9.51 -1.73
N ASP A 76 -9.58 -10.23 -2.47
CA ASP A 76 -10.21 -9.70 -3.68
C ASP A 76 -11.19 -8.59 -3.28
N LEU A 77 -10.82 -7.35 -3.56
CA LEU A 77 -11.56 -6.17 -3.10
C LEU A 77 -12.90 -6.01 -3.83
N SER A 78 -12.97 -6.47 -5.08
CA SER A 78 -14.21 -6.46 -5.85
C SER A 78 -15.27 -7.33 -5.18
N LYS A 79 -14.89 -8.52 -4.71
CA LYS A 79 -15.76 -9.43 -3.94
C LYS A 79 -16.03 -8.91 -2.53
N LYS A 80 -14.98 -8.48 -1.83
CA LYS A 80 -15.07 -8.00 -0.44
C LYS A 80 -16.06 -6.85 -0.29
N TYR A 81 -16.07 -5.93 -1.25
CA TYR A 81 -16.91 -4.73 -1.19
C TYR A 81 -18.09 -4.75 -2.15
N ASN A 82 -18.29 -5.86 -2.88
CA ASN A 82 -19.34 -6.02 -3.88
C ASN A 82 -19.36 -4.90 -4.93
N ILE A 83 -18.17 -4.57 -5.46
CA ILE A 83 -17.97 -3.54 -6.48
C ILE A 83 -17.50 -4.24 -7.76
N PRO A 84 -18.40 -4.52 -8.72
CA PRO A 84 -18.01 -5.17 -9.98
C PRO A 84 -17.12 -4.24 -10.80
N ASN A 85 -16.19 -4.82 -11.56
CA ASN A 85 -15.26 -4.09 -12.45
C ASN A 85 -14.46 -3.00 -11.74
N LEU A 86 -14.00 -3.29 -10.52
CA LEU A 86 -13.15 -2.39 -9.75
C LEU A 86 -11.82 -2.15 -10.50
N THR A 87 -11.64 -0.95 -11.03
CA THR A 87 -10.43 -0.53 -11.76
C THR A 87 -9.73 0.62 -11.06
N VAL A 88 -8.40 0.71 -11.20
CA VAL A 88 -7.64 1.86 -10.72
C VAL A 88 -7.94 3.07 -11.59
N LEU A 89 -8.54 4.11 -11.01
CA LEU A 89 -8.79 5.39 -11.68
C LEU A 89 -7.60 6.35 -11.60
N SER A 90 -6.84 6.29 -10.51
CA SER A 90 -5.61 7.09 -10.38
C SER A 90 -4.55 6.38 -9.55
N LYS A 91 -3.30 6.64 -9.92
CA LYS A 91 -2.10 6.04 -9.32
C LYS A 91 -1.06 7.10 -9.06
N TYR A 92 -0.50 7.09 -7.85
CA TYR A 92 0.62 7.95 -7.49
C TYR A 92 1.72 7.12 -6.83
N THR A 93 2.96 7.58 -7.01
CA THR A 93 4.15 7.02 -6.39
C THR A 93 5.04 8.16 -5.93
N TYR A 94 5.36 8.16 -4.65
CA TYR A 94 6.17 9.16 -3.98
C TYR A 94 7.46 8.52 -3.50
N LYS A 95 8.58 9.24 -3.63
CA LYS A 95 9.83 8.88 -2.97
C LYS A 95 9.87 9.61 -1.64
N LEU A 96 9.84 8.86 -0.54
CA LEU A 96 9.85 9.41 0.81
C LEU A 96 11.13 9.02 1.54
N TYR A 97 11.61 9.92 2.38
CA TYR A 97 12.78 9.73 3.25
C TYR A 97 12.33 9.35 4.66
N THR A 98 11.61 8.23 4.74
CA THR A 98 11.08 7.69 6.00
C THR A 98 10.97 6.17 5.93
N SER A 99 10.66 5.53 7.06
CA SER A 99 10.38 4.10 7.12
C SER A 99 8.91 3.81 6.83
N SER A 100 8.61 2.61 6.31
CA SER A 100 7.22 2.22 6.03
C SER A 100 6.34 2.26 7.27
N GLN A 101 6.91 1.96 8.44
CA GLN A 101 6.21 2.03 9.72
C GLN A 101 5.60 3.42 9.97
N GLN A 102 6.31 4.51 9.69
CA GLN A 102 5.78 5.86 9.92
C GLN A 102 4.53 6.15 9.08
N VAL A 103 4.59 5.75 7.81
CA VAL A 103 3.46 5.93 6.89
C VAL A 103 2.28 5.04 7.28
N MET A 104 2.54 3.82 7.76
CA MET A 104 1.48 2.89 8.19
C MET A 104 0.86 3.24 9.55
N GLU A 105 1.51 4.08 10.36
CA GLU A 105 0.97 4.59 11.64
C GLU A 105 0.11 5.85 11.47
N ASN A 106 0.35 6.65 10.44
CA ASN A 106 -0.44 7.86 10.16
C ASN A 106 -1.97 7.65 10.12
N PRO A 107 -2.52 6.57 9.51
CA PRO A 107 -3.97 6.35 9.44
C PRO A 107 -4.67 6.21 10.79
N ILE A 108 -3.93 5.76 11.80
CA ILE A 108 -4.46 5.47 13.15
C ILE A 108 -4.15 6.58 14.16
N ASP A 109 -3.29 7.54 13.79
CA ASP A 109 -3.14 8.80 14.48
C ASP A 109 -4.28 9.73 14.07
N ILE A 110 -5.36 9.78 14.85
CA ILE A 110 -6.52 10.61 14.47
C ILE A 110 -6.26 12.10 14.72
N GLU A 111 -5.39 12.42 15.68
CA GLU A 111 -5.18 13.78 16.16
C GLU A 111 -4.45 14.65 15.11
N HIS A 112 -3.58 14.06 14.27
CA HIS A 112 -2.89 14.84 13.22
C HIS A 112 -3.86 15.51 12.24
N ASN A 113 -5.07 14.97 12.05
CA ASN A 113 -6.09 15.55 11.17
C ASN A 113 -6.39 17.01 11.52
N ASP A 114 -6.41 17.35 12.82
CA ASP A 114 -6.73 18.70 13.29
C ASP A 114 -5.64 19.74 13.01
N TYR A 115 -4.44 19.28 12.62
CA TYR A 115 -3.26 20.11 12.39
C TYR A 115 -2.82 20.06 10.92
N VAL A 116 -2.59 18.87 10.37
CA VAL A 116 -2.06 18.67 9.02
C VAL A 116 -3.14 18.93 7.96
N HIS A 117 -4.33 18.37 8.15
CA HIS A 117 -5.45 18.53 7.21
C HIS A 117 -6.43 19.64 7.61
N ALA A 118 -6.02 20.50 8.54
CA ALA A 118 -6.84 21.55 9.11
C ALA A 118 -7.41 22.51 8.07
N HIS A 119 -6.66 22.82 7.00
CA HIS A 119 -7.12 23.74 5.95
C HIS A 119 -8.31 23.16 5.16
N PHE A 120 -8.29 21.84 4.94
CA PHE A 120 -9.34 21.10 4.23
C PHE A 120 -10.55 20.87 5.14
N ILE A 121 -10.29 20.47 6.39
CA ILE A 121 -11.30 20.20 7.39
C ILE A 121 -11.97 21.51 7.85
N LYS A 122 -11.21 22.48 8.38
CA LYS A 122 -11.77 23.66 9.05
C LYS A 122 -12.24 24.77 8.08
N GLY A 123 -11.83 24.74 6.80
CA GLY A 123 -12.16 25.79 5.84
C GLY A 123 -13.60 25.76 5.29
N VAL A 124 -14.18 24.57 5.10
CA VAL A 124 -15.52 24.39 4.49
C VAL A 124 -16.43 23.45 5.28
N LEU A 125 -15.88 22.48 6.04
CA LEU A 125 -16.62 21.35 6.59
C LEU A 125 -16.28 21.09 8.06
N ARG A 126 -17.13 21.50 9.01
CA ARG A 126 -16.93 21.03 10.40
C ARG A 126 -16.94 19.50 10.41
N THR A 127 -15.93 18.85 10.99
CA THR A 127 -15.89 17.39 11.11
C THR A 127 -16.09 16.97 12.56
N LYS A 128 -16.70 15.80 12.72
CA LYS A 128 -16.72 15.05 13.98
C LYS A 128 -16.27 13.64 13.66
N PHE A 129 -15.20 13.20 14.29
CA PHE A 129 -14.66 11.85 14.16
C PHE A 129 -15.30 10.96 15.24
N ILE A 130 -15.94 9.87 14.82
CA ILE A 130 -16.36 8.79 15.72
C ILE A 130 -15.52 7.58 15.33
N VAL A 131 -14.61 7.19 16.21
CA VAL A 131 -13.60 6.18 15.95
C VAL A 131 -13.92 4.92 16.75
N THR A 132 -14.00 3.78 16.06
CA THR A 132 -14.13 2.46 16.70
C THR A 132 -13.14 1.48 16.07
N GLY A 133 -12.71 0.48 16.84
CA GLY A 133 -11.67 -0.46 16.40
C GLY A 133 -10.25 0.07 16.63
N ASP A 134 -9.26 -0.74 16.26
CA ASP A 134 -7.84 -0.43 16.48
C ASP A 134 -7.02 -0.40 15.18
N GLY A 135 -7.68 -0.54 14.02
CA GLY A 135 -7.04 -0.46 12.72
C GLY A 135 -6.29 -1.72 12.31
N THR A 136 -6.31 -2.76 13.13
CA THR A 136 -5.73 -4.06 12.82
C THR A 136 -6.62 -4.83 11.83
N GLU A 137 -6.06 -5.86 11.19
CA GLU A 137 -6.79 -6.69 10.22
C GLU A 137 -8.13 -7.23 10.78
N ASN A 138 -8.13 -7.66 12.05
CA ASN A 138 -9.29 -8.27 12.72
C ASN A 138 -10.23 -7.24 13.36
N SER A 139 -9.81 -5.99 13.50
CA SER A 139 -10.56 -4.92 14.18
C SER A 139 -10.33 -3.62 13.40
N PRO A 140 -11.01 -3.46 12.24
CA PRO A 140 -10.82 -2.31 11.38
C PRO A 140 -11.12 -1.02 12.13
N MET A 141 -10.36 0.03 11.82
CA MET A 141 -10.66 1.35 12.31
C MET A 141 -11.81 1.93 11.48
N VAL A 142 -12.95 2.17 12.11
CA VAL A 142 -14.09 2.83 11.49
C VAL A 142 -14.14 4.26 11.99
N ILE A 143 -14.16 5.19 11.06
CA ILE A 143 -14.20 6.63 11.29
C ILE A 143 -15.44 7.18 10.59
N LEU A 144 -16.41 7.63 11.37
CA LEU A 144 -17.51 8.45 10.83
C LEU A 144 -17.07 9.89 10.82
N ILE A 145 -17.14 10.53 9.66
CA ILE A 145 -16.81 11.93 9.44
C ILE A 145 -18.08 12.64 8.98
N GLU A 146 -18.69 13.38 9.89
CA GLU A 146 -19.83 14.23 9.54
C GLU A 146 -19.35 15.49 8.80
N LEU A 147 -19.97 15.82 7.67
CA LEU A 147 -19.62 16.98 6.85
C LEU A 147 -20.74 18.02 6.94
N TYR A 148 -20.40 19.25 7.34
CA TYR A 148 -21.36 20.35 7.54
C TYR A 148 -21.05 21.55 6.66
N LEU A 149 -22.07 22.13 6.01
CA LEU A 149 -21.97 23.42 5.32
C LEU A 149 -22.97 24.40 5.93
N PHE A 150 -22.52 25.63 6.24
CA PHE A 150 -23.34 26.65 6.92
C PHE A 150 -24.11 26.10 8.15
N LYS A 151 -23.45 25.26 8.97
CA LYS A 151 -23.98 24.57 10.17
C LYS A 151 -25.04 23.48 9.91
N ARG A 152 -25.37 23.17 8.65
CA ARG A 152 -26.24 22.05 8.30
C ARG A 152 -25.41 20.83 7.90
N LYS A 153 -25.74 19.67 8.46
CA LYS A 153 -25.13 18.39 8.07
C LYS A 153 -25.55 18.07 6.64
N ILE A 154 -24.59 17.94 5.72
CA ILE A 154 -24.86 17.54 4.34
C ILE A 154 -24.80 16.02 4.21
N THR A 155 -23.77 15.40 4.78
CA THR A 155 -23.52 13.96 4.64
C THR A 155 -22.69 13.43 5.81
N THR A 156 -22.62 12.11 5.91
CA THR A 156 -21.62 11.41 6.73
C THR A 156 -20.77 10.57 5.80
N MET A 157 -19.46 10.77 5.84
CA MET A 157 -18.50 9.87 5.23
C MET A 157 -18.18 8.77 6.25
N HIS A 158 -18.33 7.51 5.83
CA HIS A 158 -17.95 6.33 6.59
C HIS A 158 -16.64 5.79 6.00
N LEU A 159 -15.57 5.96 6.76
CA LEU A 159 -14.23 5.52 6.40
C LEU A 159 -13.89 4.28 7.23
N GLU A 160 -13.63 3.16 6.58
CA GLU A 160 -13.11 1.95 7.21
C GLU A 160 -11.66 1.76 6.76
N HIS A 161 -10.73 1.72 7.70
CA HIS A 161 -9.30 1.55 7.45
C HIS A 161 -8.76 0.27 8.08
N ARG A 162 -7.87 -0.42 7.37
CA ARG A 162 -7.14 -1.59 7.85
C ARG A 162 -5.66 -1.49 7.50
N VAL A 163 -4.81 -1.65 8.50
CA VAL A 163 -3.39 -2.00 8.32
C VAL A 163 -3.30 -3.51 8.22
N CYS A 164 -2.99 -4.04 7.03
CA CYS A 164 -2.89 -5.49 6.83
C CYS A 164 -1.45 -5.98 7.04
N THR A 165 -0.47 -5.24 6.54
CA THR A 165 0.96 -5.59 6.66
C THR A 165 1.79 -4.32 6.92
N PRO A 166 3.10 -4.45 7.24
CA PRO A 166 3.97 -3.27 7.41
C PRO A 166 4.18 -2.45 6.13
N ALA A 167 3.67 -2.94 4.99
CA ALA A 167 3.85 -2.37 3.66
C ALA A 167 2.53 -2.18 2.91
N TYR A 168 1.37 -2.51 3.50
CA TYR A 168 0.07 -2.42 2.82
C TYR A 168 -1.06 -2.13 3.81
N GLY A 169 -1.90 -1.18 3.42
CA GLY A 169 -3.16 -0.87 4.07
C GLY A 169 -4.22 -0.46 3.05
N GLU A 170 -5.46 -0.46 3.51
CA GLU A 170 -6.62 -0.17 2.67
C GLU A 170 -7.64 0.67 3.40
N TYR A 171 -8.28 1.56 2.64
CA TYR A 171 -9.37 2.40 3.06
C TYR A 171 -10.58 2.12 2.19
N HIS A 172 -11.72 1.94 2.82
CA HIS A 172 -13.01 1.89 2.16
C HIS A 172 -13.86 3.08 2.59
N VAL A 173 -14.19 3.93 1.63
CA VAL A 173 -14.90 5.19 1.82
C VAL A 173 -16.31 5.05 1.28
N LYS A 174 -17.31 5.27 2.13
CA LYS A 174 -18.73 5.34 1.74
C LYS A 174 -19.28 6.71 2.08
N TYR A 175 -20.06 7.29 1.17
CA TYR A 175 -20.79 8.54 1.42
C TYR A 175 -22.24 8.20 1.75
N ILE A 176 -22.68 8.50 2.96
CA ILE A 176 -24.03 8.20 3.45
C ILE A 176 -24.95 9.38 3.11
N GLY A 177 -26.05 9.09 2.42
CA GLY A 177 -27.10 10.08 2.14
C GLY A 177 -26.87 10.97 0.93
N ILE A 178 -25.88 10.67 0.07
CA ILE A 178 -25.72 11.33 -1.24
C ILE A 178 -26.04 10.31 -2.35
N PRO A 179 -27.23 10.38 -2.98
CA PRO A 179 -27.57 9.52 -4.10
C PRO A 179 -26.59 9.67 -5.26
N GLY A 180 -26.18 8.55 -5.85
CA GLY A 180 -25.31 8.54 -7.04
C GLY A 180 -23.80 8.61 -6.76
N VAL A 181 -23.37 8.79 -5.51
CA VAL A 181 -21.93 8.71 -5.16
C VAL A 181 -21.56 7.26 -4.88
N THR A 182 -20.67 6.71 -5.71
CA THR A 182 -20.14 5.36 -5.52
C THR A 182 -19.11 5.32 -4.38
N PRO A 183 -19.02 4.21 -3.62
CA PRO A 183 -17.92 3.99 -2.70
C PRO A 183 -16.56 4.11 -3.41
N ALA A 184 -15.55 4.57 -2.68
CA ALA A 184 -14.19 4.63 -3.15
C ALA A 184 -13.30 3.73 -2.29
N ILE A 185 -12.30 3.11 -2.92
CA ILE A 185 -11.27 2.35 -2.23
C ILE A 185 -9.95 3.04 -2.48
N LEU A 186 -9.22 3.32 -1.41
CA LEU A 186 -7.85 3.82 -1.46
C LEU A 186 -6.94 2.74 -0.90
N LEU A 187 -5.98 2.32 -1.72
CA LEU A 187 -4.94 1.38 -1.32
C LEU A 187 -3.65 2.15 -1.14
N VAL A 188 -3.03 1.94 0.01
CA VAL A 188 -1.74 2.53 0.37
C VAL A 188 -0.71 1.43 0.52
N SER A 189 0.44 1.59 -0.11
CA SER A 189 1.51 0.60 -0.01
C SER A 189 2.90 1.22 -0.01
N GLY A 190 3.82 0.55 0.67
CA GLY A 190 5.21 0.97 0.83
C GLY A 190 6.18 -0.07 0.33
N ILE A 191 7.16 0.32 -0.49
CA ILE A 191 8.31 -0.50 -0.83
C ILE A 191 9.54 0.13 -0.20
N SER A 192 10.08 -0.49 0.84
CA SER A 192 11.32 -0.04 1.49
C SER A 192 12.51 -0.28 0.56
N LEU A 193 13.20 0.81 0.20
CA LEU A 193 14.44 0.80 -0.58
C LEU A 193 15.68 0.78 0.34
N ALA A 194 15.54 1.35 1.54
CA ALA A 194 16.50 1.35 2.64
C ALA A 194 15.71 1.57 3.95
N PRO A 195 16.32 1.47 5.15
CA PRO A 195 15.61 1.65 6.42
C PRO A 195 14.79 2.94 6.53
N GLU A 196 15.28 4.05 5.96
CA GLU A 196 14.62 5.37 5.96
C GLU A 196 14.38 5.90 4.54
N ARG A 197 14.19 5.00 3.57
CA ARG A 197 13.86 5.38 2.19
C ARG A 197 12.86 4.41 1.62
N MET A 198 11.75 4.93 1.10
CA MET A 198 10.70 4.09 0.53
C MET A 198 10.06 4.71 -0.72
N LEU A 199 9.49 3.84 -1.54
CA LEU A 199 8.45 4.21 -2.49
C LEU A 199 7.10 4.06 -1.81
N PHE A 200 6.39 5.16 -1.64
CA PHE A 200 5.01 5.14 -1.17
C PHE A 200 4.06 5.22 -2.36
N ASN A 201 3.09 4.32 -2.43
CA ASN A 201 2.18 4.19 -3.55
C ASN A 201 0.75 4.35 -3.07
N THR A 202 -0.04 5.06 -3.87
CA THR A 202 -1.48 5.18 -3.68
C THR A 202 -2.19 4.69 -4.93
N ARG A 203 -3.28 3.95 -4.75
CA ARG A 203 -4.17 3.53 -5.82
C ARG A 203 -5.60 3.84 -5.42
N PHE A 204 -6.28 4.59 -6.26
CA PHE A 204 -7.69 4.92 -6.08
C PHE A 204 -8.53 4.10 -7.03
N LEU A 205 -9.47 3.34 -6.47
CA LEU A 205 -10.42 2.55 -7.22
C LEU A 205 -11.81 3.14 -6.94
N GLY A 206 -12.48 3.62 -7.99
CA GLY A 206 -13.71 4.42 -7.88
C GLY A 206 -13.48 5.94 -7.86
N THR A 207 -14.57 6.73 -7.74
CA THR A 207 -14.55 8.19 -7.90
C THR A 207 -13.62 8.89 -6.89
N SER A 208 -12.66 9.67 -7.39
CA SER A 208 -11.67 10.39 -6.59
C SER A 208 -11.50 11.82 -7.11
N THR A 209 -11.55 12.81 -6.22
CA THR A 209 -10.98 14.13 -6.51
C THR A 209 -10.28 14.82 -5.32
N LEU A 210 -10.48 14.41 -4.05
CA LEU A 210 -9.94 15.15 -2.88
C LEU A 210 -8.92 14.38 -2.02
N TRP A 211 -8.89 13.06 -2.08
CA TRP A 211 -7.99 12.23 -1.25
C TRP A 211 -6.51 12.41 -1.56
N ASN A 212 -6.17 12.73 -2.80
CA ASN A 212 -4.78 13.00 -3.16
C ASN A 212 -4.23 14.17 -2.35
N GLN A 213 -5.01 15.25 -2.19
CA GLN A 213 -4.54 16.43 -1.48
C GLN A 213 -4.21 16.13 -0.02
N ILE A 214 -5.03 15.31 0.65
CA ILE A 214 -4.78 14.87 2.03
C ILE A 214 -3.41 14.18 2.12
N ILE A 215 -3.15 13.20 1.26
CA ILE A 215 -1.87 12.47 1.24
C ILE A 215 -0.68 13.39 0.88
N TRP A 216 -0.91 14.38 0.02
CA TRP A 216 0.10 15.37 -0.33
C TRP A 216 0.51 16.23 0.88
N ASP A 217 -0.41 16.52 1.80
CA ASP A 217 -0.11 17.32 2.99
C ASP A 217 0.76 16.56 4.00
N ASP A 218 0.69 15.22 4.04
CA ASP A 218 1.52 14.38 4.91
C ASP A 218 2.97 14.24 4.41
N GLY A 219 3.19 14.29 3.09
CA GLY A 219 4.49 14.06 2.46
C GLY A 219 5.65 14.88 3.06
N PRO A 220 5.50 16.21 3.25
CA PRO A 220 6.50 17.04 3.91
C PRO A 220 6.76 16.63 5.36
N ILE A 221 5.72 16.23 6.11
CA ILE A 221 5.89 15.78 7.51
C ILE A 221 6.71 14.49 7.55
N TRP A 222 6.33 13.48 6.76
CA TRP A 222 7.06 12.20 6.70
C TRP A 222 8.52 12.37 6.29
N SER A 223 8.80 13.29 5.36
CA SER A 223 10.15 13.49 4.83
C SER A 223 11.07 14.30 5.76
N ASN A 224 10.53 14.93 6.81
CA ASN A 224 11.27 15.80 7.72
C ASN A 224 11.16 15.39 9.20
N MET A 225 10.38 14.35 9.52
CA MET A 225 10.21 13.89 10.89
C MET A 225 11.35 12.94 11.30
N ASN A 226 11.91 13.17 12.49
CA ASN A 226 12.79 12.19 13.15
C ASN A 226 11.94 11.25 14.01
N CYS A 227 12.07 9.93 13.82
CA CYS A 227 11.40 8.96 14.67
C CYS A 227 12.32 8.54 15.83
N PRO A 228 12.02 8.92 17.09
CA PRO A 228 12.77 8.40 18.22
C PRO A 228 12.51 6.89 18.38
N SER A 229 13.51 6.15 18.86
CA SER A 229 13.38 4.72 19.17
C SER A 229 12.35 4.44 20.28
N GLN A 230 12.10 5.44 21.14
CA GLN A 230 11.12 5.39 22.22
C GLN A 230 10.24 6.65 22.20
N PRO A 231 9.13 6.66 21.44
CA PRO A 231 8.20 7.78 21.49
C PRO A 231 7.44 7.80 22.81
N ILE A 232 7.02 9.00 23.21
CA ILE A 232 6.17 9.22 24.37
C ILE A 232 4.71 9.16 23.90
N PHE A 233 3.94 8.25 24.50
CA PHE A 233 2.53 8.08 24.19
C PHE A 233 1.65 8.68 25.30
N THR A 234 0.59 9.36 24.89
CA THR A 234 -0.52 9.76 25.75
C THR A 234 -1.56 8.63 25.83
N LYS A 235 -2.62 8.83 26.62
CA LYS A 235 -3.74 7.88 26.69
C LYS A 235 -4.47 7.73 25.35
N ASN A 236 -4.45 8.77 24.49
CA ASN A 236 -5.11 8.75 23.20
C ASN A 236 -4.33 7.93 22.16
N ASP A 237 -3.02 7.74 22.36
CA ASP A 237 -2.12 7.07 21.40
C ASP A 237 -2.06 5.55 21.58
N THR A 238 -2.91 4.98 22.45
CA THR A 238 -2.89 3.55 22.78
C THR A 238 -3.10 2.65 21.57
N VAL A 239 -3.81 3.12 20.54
CA VAL A 239 -4.01 2.41 19.28
C VAL A 239 -2.71 2.29 18.49
N ILE A 240 -1.90 3.35 18.43
CA ILE A 240 -0.58 3.34 17.78
C ILE A 240 0.32 2.27 18.41
N ALA A 241 0.37 2.24 19.74
CA ALA A 241 1.15 1.25 20.47
C ALA A 241 0.69 -0.21 20.23
N ARG A 242 -0.62 -0.44 20.03
CA ARG A 242 -1.15 -1.77 19.68
C ARG A 242 -0.80 -2.17 18.25
N THR A 243 -0.96 -1.26 17.29
CA THR A 243 -0.60 -1.52 15.90
C THR A 243 0.89 -1.83 15.76
N ARG A 244 1.76 -1.11 16.47
CA ARG A 244 3.20 -1.45 16.53
C ARG A 244 3.45 -2.88 16.99
N ARG A 245 2.84 -3.31 18.10
CA ARG A 245 2.95 -4.69 18.59
C ARG A 245 2.39 -5.72 17.62
N MET A 246 1.33 -5.39 16.89
CA MET A 246 0.83 -6.28 15.85
C MET A 246 1.83 -6.40 14.71
N LEU A 247 2.49 -5.30 14.32
CA LEU A 247 3.43 -5.27 13.21
C LEU A 247 4.80 -5.90 13.53
N THR A 248 5.20 -6.04 14.80
CA THR A 248 6.48 -6.68 15.16
C THR A 248 6.56 -8.13 14.69
N LYS A 249 5.42 -8.85 14.62
CA LYS A 249 5.37 -10.24 14.13
C LYS A 249 5.94 -10.45 12.72
N PHE A 250 6.06 -9.38 11.93
CA PHE A 250 6.62 -9.42 10.57
C PHE A 250 8.14 -9.19 10.53
N TYR A 251 8.75 -8.91 11.67
CA TYR A 251 10.17 -8.60 11.83
C TYR A 251 10.90 -9.56 12.79
N ASP A 252 10.18 -10.54 13.33
CA ASP A 252 10.72 -11.57 14.24
C ASP A 252 11.44 -12.71 13.48
#